data_AF-A0AAP5LPB8-F1
#
_entry.id   AF-A0AAP5LPB8-F1
#
_cell.length_a   1.000
_cell.length_b   1.000
_cell.length_c   1.000
_cell.angle_alpha   90.00
_cell.angle_beta   90.00
_cell.angle_gamma   90.00
#
_symmetry.space_group_name_H-M   'P 1'
#
loop_
_entity.id
_entity.type
_entity.pdbx_description
1 polymer ?
#
loop_
_entity_poly.entity_id
_entity_poly.type
_entity_poly.pdbx_seq_one_letter_code
_entity_poly.pdbx_strand_id
1 'polypeptide(L)'
;MSTELLWFIGGLSLLDTLSPATLGVTVYLILTEKKKLGSRLMIYLFTIVGCYFGAGVAIKLGFGFLFDMFSSFIQNRVVSWIIFSIGGILFVWSFYVPKKKQTSGVLMKKGRTNSSMVMLGVTTTIVEIGTALPYFTAIALMTNSALVWYEWIPVLLAYNIIMILLPILLYALYIWVGSGMQKPLEYLQQYFSQNTSSVTSWVMCIVGLVLIFYSVDYL
;
A
#
# COMPACT_ATOMS: atom_id res chain seq x y z
N MET A 1 -2.44 20.59 -16.72
CA MET A 1 -1.74 20.11 -15.51
C MET A 1 -0.47 20.93 -15.21
N SER A 2 -0.22 21.33 -13.95
CA SER A 2 1.00 22.07 -13.57
C SER A 2 2.22 21.14 -13.43
N THR A 3 3.41 21.65 -13.76
CA THR A 3 4.68 20.90 -13.65
C THR A 3 5.04 20.60 -12.20
N GLU A 4 4.72 21.50 -11.28
CA GLU A 4 4.93 21.33 -9.83
C GLU A 4 4.17 20.11 -9.30
N LEU A 5 2.91 19.94 -9.71
CA LEU A 5 2.09 18.79 -9.31
C LEU A 5 2.70 17.47 -9.78
N LEU A 6 3.25 17.44 -11.00
CA LEU A 6 3.97 16.26 -11.52
C LEU A 6 5.21 15.92 -10.66
N TRP A 7 5.98 16.93 -10.25
CA TRP A 7 7.13 16.73 -9.39
C TRP A 7 6.73 16.21 -8.00
N PHE A 8 5.67 16.76 -7.40
CA PHE A 8 5.16 16.27 -6.12
C PHE A 8 4.67 14.82 -6.22
N ILE A 9 3.84 14.50 -7.22
CA ILE A 9 3.34 13.13 -7.42
C ILE A 9 4.47 12.16 -7.74
N GLY A 10 5.46 12.59 -8.54
CA GLY A 10 6.66 11.81 -8.80
C GLY A 10 7.50 11.55 -7.55
N GLY A 11 7.63 12.54 -6.67
CA GLY A 11 8.29 12.36 -5.37
C GLY A 11 7.54 11.36 -4.48
N LEU A 12 6.21 11.44 -4.43
CA LEU A 12 5.36 10.52 -3.66
C LEU A 12 5.46 9.08 -4.19
N SER A 13 5.47 8.89 -5.52
CA SER A 13 5.61 7.55 -6.11
C SER A 13 6.97 6.93 -5.84
N LEU A 14 8.03 7.75 -5.77
CA LEU A 14 9.36 7.30 -5.34
C LEU A 14 9.36 6.84 -3.89
N LEU A 15 8.66 7.53 -2.98
CA LEU A 15 8.55 7.08 -1.59
C LEU A 15 7.84 5.73 -1.51
N ASP A 16 6.81 5.52 -2.33
CA ASP A 16 6.05 4.25 -2.36
C ASP A 16 6.86 3.08 -2.95
N THR A 17 7.93 3.34 -3.70
CA THR A 17 8.84 2.27 -4.17
C THR A 17 9.51 1.52 -3.02
N LEU A 18 9.64 2.16 -1.86
CA LEU A 18 10.28 1.61 -0.66
C LEU A 18 9.32 0.78 0.20
N SER A 19 8.13 0.45 -0.31
CA SER A 19 7.15 -0.29 0.48
C SER A 19 7.71 -1.63 0.99
N PRO A 20 7.69 -1.87 2.31
CA PRO A 20 8.27 -3.08 2.89
C PRO A 20 7.66 -4.38 2.38
N ALA A 21 6.37 -4.40 2.04
CA ALA A 21 5.70 -5.64 1.65
C ALA A 21 6.00 -6.02 0.19
N THR A 22 5.98 -5.07 -0.75
CA THR A 22 6.42 -5.32 -2.15
C THR A 22 7.88 -5.76 -2.23
N LEU A 23 8.78 -5.09 -1.51
CA LEU A 23 10.20 -5.44 -1.46
C LEU A 23 10.43 -6.77 -0.76
N GLY A 24 9.76 -7.00 0.37
CA GLY A 24 9.88 -8.24 1.14
C GLY A 24 9.48 -9.47 0.34
N VAL A 25 8.37 -9.42 -0.40
CA VAL A 25 7.93 -10.52 -1.28
C VAL A 25 8.87 -10.68 -2.47
N THR A 26 9.34 -9.58 -3.07
CA THR A 26 10.30 -9.61 -4.19
C THR A 26 11.61 -10.31 -3.79
N VAL A 27 12.21 -9.89 -2.67
CA VAL A 27 13.43 -10.51 -2.13
C VAL A 27 13.21 -11.99 -1.82
N TYR A 28 12.07 -12.33 -1.21
CA TYR A 28 11.74 -13.73 -0.94
C TYR A 28 11.63 -14.58 -2.21
N LEU A 29 10.96 -14.08 -3.25
CA LEU A 29 10.83 -14.81 -4.51
C LEU A 29 12.20 -15.01 -5.17
N ILE A 30 13.07 -14.00 -5.16
CA ILE A 30 14.43 -14.12 -5.71
C ILE A 30 15.24 -15.20 -4.97
N LEU A 31 15.12 -15.29 -3.64
CA LEU A 31 15.88 -16.25 -2.84
C LEU A 31 15.34 -17.69 -2.93
N THR A 32 14.02 -17.86 -2.96
CA THR A 32 13.38 -19.19 -2.91
C THR A 32 13.16 -19.82 -4.28
N GLU A 33 12.99 -19.01 -5.32
CA GLU A 33 12.44 -19.46 -6.59
C GLU A 33 13.48 -19.50 -7.69
N LYS A 34 14.01 -20.70 -7.96
CA LYS A 34 15.05 -20.91 -9.00
C LYS A 34 14.51 -21.15 -10.40
N LYS A 35 13.23 -21.57 -10.53
CA LYS A 35 12.59 -21.89 -11.81
C LYS A 35 11.47 -20.88 -12.11
N LYS A 36 11.46 -20.32 -13.32
CA LYS A 36 10.46 -19.34 -13.81
C LYS A 36 10.31 -18.10 -12.92
N LEU A 37 11.40 -17.68 -12.24
CA LEU A 37 11.41 -16.51 -11.35
C LEU A 37 10.84 -15.26 -12.02
N GLY A 38 11.35 -14.90 -13.21
CA GLY A 38 10.90 -13.72 -13.93
C GLY A 38 9.41 -13.72 -14.24
N SER A 39 8.88 -14.83 -14.77
CA SER A 39 7.44 -14.92 -15.07
C SER A 39 6.58 -14.77 -13.81
N ARG A 40 6.96 -15.42 -12.70
CA ARG A 40 6.22 -15.36 -11.44
C ARG A 40 6.27 -13.97 -10.79
N LEU A 41 7.46 -13.36 -10.79
CA LEU A 41 7.65 -12.01 -10.29
C LEU A 41 6.82 -11.01 -11.11
N MET A 42 6.83 -11.13 -12.44
CA MET A 42 6.02 -10.25 -13.29
C MET A 42 4.53 -10.42 -13.03
N ILE A 43 4.01 -11.64 -12.89
CA ILE A 43 2.60 -11.87 -12.53
C ILE A 43 2.26 -11.19 -11.20
N TYR A 44 3.12 -11.33 -10.20
CA TYR A 44 2.97 -10.67 -8.90
C TYR A 44 2.94 -9.13 -9.03
N LEU A 45 3.93 -8.54 -9.71
CA LEU A 45 4.02 -7.09 -9.90
C LEU A 45 2.87 -6.53 -10.72
N PHE A 46 2.47 -7.19 -11.81
CA PHE A 46 1.30 -6.78 -12.61
C PHE A 46 0.01 -6.86 -11.80
N THR A 47 -0.11 -7.85 -10.91
CA THR A 47 -1.27 -7.94 -10.02
C THR A 47 -1.31 -6.74 -9.06
N ILE A 48 -0.18 -6.35 -8.48
CA ILE A 48 -0.09 -5.16 -7.62
C ILE A 48 -0.46 -3.90 -8.40
N VAL A 49 0.14 -3.67 -9.56
CA VAL A 49 -0.17 -2.52 -10.43
C VAL A 49 -1.66 -2.48 -10.74
N GLY A 50 -2.25 -3.61 -11.12
CA GLY A 50 -3.67 -3.70 -11.45
C GLY A 50 -4.57 -3.44 -10.26
N CYS A 51 -4.28 -4.03 -9.10
CA CYS A 51 -5.06 -3.82 -7.88
C CYS A 51 -4.98 -2.37 -7.39
N TYR A 52 -3.78 -1.79 -7.32
CA TYR A 52 -3.62 -0.40 -6.93
C TYR A 52 -4.28 0.53 -7.95
N PHE A 53 -4.01 0.39 -9.24
CA PHE A 53 -4.64 1.21 -10.26
C PHE A 53 -6.17 1.14 -10.19
N GLY A 54 -6.74 -0.06 -10.06
CA GLY A 54 -8.18 -0.26 -9.87
C GLY A 54 -8.72 0.42 -8.61
N ALA A 55 -8.01 0.29 -7.49
CA ALA A 55 -8.35 0.97 -6.24
C ALA A 55 -8.29 2.49 -6.39
N GLY A 56 -7.25 3.05 -7.01
CA GLY A 56 -7.12 4.49 -7.24
C GLY A 56 -8.20 5.05 -8.16
N VAL A 57 -8.55 4.33 -9.22
CA VAL A 57 -9.70 4.68 -10.09
C VAL A 57 -10.99 4.67 -9.27
N ALA A 58 -11.24 3.62 -8.49
CA ALA A 58 -12.44 3.51 -7.65
C ALA A 58 -12.50 4.64 -6.61
N ILE A 59 -11.38 4.97 -5.96
CA ILE A 59 -11.29 6.06 -4.99
C ILE A 59 -11.53 7.39 -5.70
N LYS A 60 -10.85 7.70 -6.81
CA LYS A 60 -10.99 8.99 -7.52
C LYS A 60 -12.42 9.22 -8.00
N LEU A 61 -13.05 8.20 -8.58
CA LEU A 61 -14.43 8.28 -9.06
C LEU A 61 -15.45 8.27 -7.91
N GLY A 62 -15.19 7.49 -6.87
CA GLY A 62 -16.06 7.37 -5.70
C GLY A 62 -15.88 8.47 -4.67
N PHE A 63 -14.82 9.28 -4.74
CA PHE A 63 -14.45 10.24 -3.69
C PHE A 63 -15.59 11.21 -3.39
N GLY A 64 -16.20 11.81 -4.43
CA GLY A 64 -17.32 12.72 -4.26
C GLY A 64 -18.56 12.05 -3.68
N PHE A 65 -18.97 10.92 -4.26
CA PHE A 65 -20.17 10.19 -3.80
C PHE A 65 -20.04 9.66 -2.36
N LEU A 66 -18.87 9.12 -2.02
CA LEU A 66 -18.58 8.67 -0.66
C LEU A 66 -18.57 9.86 0.30
N PHE A 67 -17.90 10.95 -0.06
CA PHE A 67 -17.81 12.12 0.81
C PHE A 67 -19.19 12.77 1.08
N ASP A 68 -20.05 12.86 0.07
CA ASP A 68 -21.40 13.42 0.21
C ASP A 68 -22.33 12.52 1.04
N MET A 69 -22.27 11.19 0.86
CA MET A 69 -22.99 10.25 1.73
C MET A 69 -22.44 10.32 3.15
N PHE A 70 -21.13 10.19 3.34
CA PHE A 70 -20.53 10.16 4.66
C PHE A 70 -20.78 11.44 5.43
N SER A 71 -20.62 12.62 4.82
CA SER A 71 -20.87 13.91 5.48
C SER A 71 -22.32 14.05 5.96
N SER A 72 -23.30 13.62 5.16
CA SER A 72 -24.71 13.65 5.53
C SER A 72 -25.05 12.72 6.71
N PHE A 73 -24.40 11.55 6.79
CA PHE A 73 -24.58 10.62 7.90
C PHE A 73 -23.80 11.03 9.16
N ILE A 74 -22.61 11.60 9.00
CA ILE A 74 -21.70 12.01 10.08
C ILE A 74 -22.21 13.23 10.85
N GLN A 75 -22.91 14.15 10.18
CA GLN A 75 -23.50 15.33 10.83
C GLN A 75 -24.61 14.98 11.84
N ASN A 76 -25.08 13.74 11.88
CA ASN A 76 -26.02 13.28 12.89
C ASN A 76 -25.30 13.03 14.22
N ARG A 77 -25.68 13.76 15.27
CA ARG A 77 -25.12 13.65 16.63
C ARG A 77 -24.98 12.20 17.14
N VAL A 78 -25.93 11.32 16.81
CA VAL A 78 -25.87 9.91 17.23
C VAL A 78 -24.73 9.16 16.51
N VAL A 79 -24.54 9.44 15.22
CA VAL A 79 -23.49 8.84 14.41
C VAL A 79 -22.12 9.37 14.84
N SER A 80 -22.00 10.67 15.16
CA SER A 80 -20.75 11.25 15.68
C SER A 80 -20.32 10.61 17.00
N TRP A 81 -21.25 10.35 17.93
CA TRP A 81 -20.97 9.61 19.17
C TRP A 81 -20.50 8.18 18.95
N ILE A 82 -21.09 7.48 17.96
CA ILE A 82 -20.66 6.12 17.59
C ILE A 82 -19.24 6.15 17.01
N ILE A 83 -18.95 7.10 16.11
CA ILE A 83 -17.62 7.27 15.50
C ILE A 83 -16.57 7.65 16.54
N PHE A 84 -16.90 8.54 17.47
CA PHE A 84 -16.04 8.90 18.60
C PHE A 84 -15.69 7.67 19.44
N SER A 85 -16.70 6.85 19.76
CA SER A 85 -16.52 5.62 20.53
C SER A 85 -15.64 4.61 19.80
N ILE A 86 -15.85 4.42 18.49
CA ILE A 86 -15.00 3.57 17.64
C ILE A 86 -13.56 4.09 17.62
N GLY A 87 -13.37 5.41 17.46
CA GLY A 87 -12.06 6.05 17.50
C GLY A 87 -11.34 5.82 18.83
N GLY A 88 -12.05 5.99 19.95
CA GLY A 88 -11.55 5.70 21.29
C GLY A 88 -11.15 4.24 21.48
N ILE A 89 -11.99 3.30 21.03
CA ILE A 89 -11.69 1.87 21.10
C ILE A 89 -10.44 1.55 20.27
N LEU A 90 -10.35 2.03 19.03
CA LEU A 90 -9.18 1.82 18.16
C LEU A 90 -7.90 2.40 18.77
N PHE A 91 -7.98 3.60 19.35
CA PHE A 91 -6.86 4.25 20.02
C PHE A 91 -6.38 3.46 21.23
N VAL A 92 -7.29 3.03 22.11
CA VAL A 92 -6.93 2.24 23.30
C VAL A 92 -6.39 0.86 22.88
N TRP A 93 -7.05 0.21 21.93
CA TRP A 93 -6.68 -1.14 21.50
C TRP A 93 -5.34 -1.17 20.78
N SER A 94 -4.93 -0.07 20.12
CA SER A 94 -3.61 0.09 19.50
C SER A 94 -2.45 -0.28 20.46
N PHE A 95 -2.55 0.05 21.74
CA PHE A 95 -1.52 -0.24 22.74
C PHE A 95 -1.43 -1.72 23.13
N TYR A 96 -2.48 -2.50 22.87
CA TYR A 96 -2.58 -3.90 23.24
C TYR A 96 -2.40 -4.86 22.06
N VAL A 97 -2.21 -4.36 20.83
CA VAL A 97 -2.01 -5.21 19.65
C VAL A 97 -0.68 -5.98 19.79
N PRO A 98 -0.71 -7.32 19.89
CA PRO A 98 0.52 -8.09 19.91
C PRO A 98 1.24 -7.94 18.58
N LYS A 99 2.56 -7.74 18.63
CA LYS A 99 3.45 -7.61 17.48
C LYS A 99 3.47 -8.92 16.68
N LYS A 100 2.44 -9.17 15.87
CA LYS A 100 2.39 -10.34 14.99
C LYS A 100 3.29 -10.10 13.78
N LYS A 101 4.13 -11.10 13.50
CA LYS A 101 4.92 -11.16 12.27
C LYS A 101 3.98 -11.12 11.08
N GLN A 102 4.29 -10.26 10.12
CA GLN A 102 3.55 -10.09 8.87
C GLN A 102 3.31 -11.47 8.23
N THR A 103 2.03 -11.76 7.95
CA THR A 103 1.48 -13.08 7.60
C THR A 103 1.82 -13.54 6.17
N SER A 104 2.72 -12.86 5.47
CA SER A 104 3.23 -13.28 4.16
C SER A 104 3.83 -14.70 4.21
N GLY A 105 4.41 -15.10 5.35
CA GLY A 105 4.98 -16.44 5.59
C GLY A 105 4.03 -17.64 5.42
N VAL A 106 2.70 -17.46 5.59
CA VAL A 106 1.74 -18.58 5.51
C VAL A 106 1.35 -18.89 4.06
N LEU A 107 1.18 -17.87 3.22
CA LEU A 107 0.91 -18.02 1.79
C LEU A 107 2.18 -18.42 1.01
N MET A 108 3.35 -18.00 1.49
CA MET A 108 4.68 -18.35 0.98
C MET A 108 4.99 -19.86 0.96
N LYS A 109 4.32 -20.67 1.79
CA LYS A 109 4.51 -22.15 1.83
C LYS A 109 3.65 -22.92 0.83
N LYS A 110 2.59 -22.33 0.27
CA LYS A 110 1.55 -23.07 -0.45
C LYS A 110 1.61 -22.84 -1.97
N GLY A 111 2.33 -23.73 -2.64
CA GLY A 111 2.19 -23.99 -4.09
C GLY A 111 2.79 -22.91 -5.00
N ARG A 112 3.76 -23.30 -5.81
CA ARG A 112 4.49 -22.42 -6.76
C ARG A 112 3.71 -22.21 -8.07
N THR A 113 2.45 -21.81 -7.99
CA THR A 113 1.57 -21.66 -9.17
C THR A 113 1.38 -20.20 -9.56
N ASN A 114 0.99 -19.95 -10.81
CA ASN A 114 0.67 -18.58 -11.27
C ASN A 114 -0.48 -17.97 -10.45
N SER A 115 -1.48 -18.78 -10.09
CA SER A 115 -2.60 -18.34 -9.24
C SER A 115 -2.14 -17.93 -7.84
N SER A 116 -1.16 -18.64 -7.26
CA SER A 116 -0.58 -18.25 -5.97
C SER A 116 0.10 -16.87 -6.05
N MET A 117 0.74 -16.53 -7.17
CA MET A 117 1.36 -15.21 -7.34
C MET A 117 0.32 -14.09 -7.42
N VAL A 118 -0.81 -14.33 -8.09
CA VAL A 118 -1.95 -13.39 -8.10
C VAL A 118 -2.49 -13.22 -6.68
N MET A 119 -2.74 -14.31 -5.96
CA MET A 119 -3.23 -14.24 -4.59
C MET A 119 -2.25 -13.51 -3.65
N LEU A 120 -0.94 -13.71 -3.85
CA LEU A 120 0.10 -12.96 -3.13
C LEU A 120 0.05 -11.46 -3.47
N GLY A 121 -0.12 -11.08 -4.74
CA GLY A 121 -0.24 -9.68 -5.16
C GLY A 121 -1.46 -8.99 -4.55
N VAL A 122 -2.62 -9.64 -4.59
CA VAL A 122 -3.88 -9.13 -4.00
C VAL A 122 -3.73 -8.96 -2.49
N THR A 123 -3.22 -9.99 -1.80
CA THR A 123 -3.06 -9.94 -0.33
C THR A 123 -2.03 -8.91 0.09
N THR A 124 -0.94 -8.75 -0.66
CA THR A 124 0.04 -7.68 -0.42
C THR A 124 -0.62 -6.32 -0.56
N THR A 125 -1.38 -6.09 -1.64
CA THR A 125 -2.09 -4.84 -1.87
C THR A 125 -3.05 -4.51 -0.73
N ILE A 126 -3.84 -5.49 -0.26
CA ILE A 126 -4.76 -5.30 0.87
C ILE A 126 -4.02 -4.89 2.14
N VAL A 127 -2.86 -5.50 2.40
CA VAL A 127 -2.05 -5.19 3.58
C VAL A 127 -1.42 -3.80 3.48
N GLU A 128 -0.93 -3.42 2.30
CA GLU A 128 -0.28 -2.12 2.08
C GLU A 128 -1.28 -0.97 1.96
N ILE A 129 -2.53 -1.22 1.54
CA ILE A 129 -3.54 -0.19 1.34
C ILE A 129 -3.77 0.65 2.60
N GLY A 130 -3.66 0.05 3.79
CA GLY A 130 -3.82 0.76 5.06
C GLY A 130 -2.66 1.70 5.41
N THR A 131 -1.54 1.57 4.69
CA THR A 131 -0.28 2.30 4.95
C THR A 131 0.20 3.12 3.77
N ALA A 132 -0.51 3.06 2.63
CA ALA A 132 -0.17 3.75 1.39
C ALA A 132 -0.51 5.26 1.44
N LEU A 133 -0.01 5.96 2.47
CA LEU A 133 -0.21 7.39 2.64
C LEU A 133 0.22 8.19 1.40
N PRO A 134 1.40 7.93 0.79
CA PRO A 134 1.81 8.66 -0.41
C PRO A 134 0.81 8.52 -1.56
N TYR A 135 0.25 7.31 -1.73
CA TYR A 135 -0.74 7.00 -2.75
C TYR A 135 -2.04 7.79 -2.57
N PHE A 136 -2.59 7.80 -1.35
CA PHE A 136 -3.80 8.56 -1.04
C PHE A 136 -3.57 10.07 -1.18
N THR A 137 -2.39 10.57 -0.78
CA THR A 137 -2.02 11.97 -0.97
C THR A 137 -1.97 12.33 -2.45
N ALA A 138 -1.39 11.48 -3.30
CA ALA A 138 -1.36 11.71 -4.74
C ALA A 138 -2.79 11.78 -5.32
N ILE A 139 -3.68 10.87 -4.91
CA ILE A 139 -5.10 10.92 -5.32
C ILE A 139 -5.76 12.20 -4.84
N ALA A 140 -5.56 12.61 -3.59
CA ALA A 140 -6.13 13.85 -3.05
C ALA A 140 -5.64 15.09 -3.83
N LEU A 141 -4.35 15.15 -4.18
CA LEU A 141 -3.80 16.23 -5.01
C LEU A 141 -4.43 16.26 -6.41
N MET A 142 -4.60 15.10 -7.04
CA MET A 142 -5.27 15.00 -8.35
C MET A 142 -6.74 15.41 -8.28
N THR A 143 -7.44 15.05 -7.20
CA THR A 143 -8.84 15.41 -6.95
C THR A 143 -8.99 16.91 -6.70
N ASN A 144 -8.18 17.50 -5.82
CA ASN A 144 -8.23 18.93 -5.48
C ASN A 144 -7.84 19.83 -6.66
N SER A 145 -6.98 19.34 -7.56
CA SER A 145 -6.59 20.06 -8.77
C SER A 145 -7.60 19.93 -9.90
N ALA A 146 -8.76 19.31 -9.64
CA ALA A 146 -9.86 19.10 -10.59
C ALA A 146 -9.40 18.49 -11.93
N LEU A 147 -8.43 17.56 -11.89
CA LEU A 147 -7.91 16.95 -13.10
C LEU A 147 -8.99 16.17 -13.84
N VAL A 148 -9.07 16.44 -15.13
CA VAL A 148 -9.95 15.77 -16.10
C VAL A 148 -9.44 14.35 -16.37
N TRP A 149 -10.33 13.48 -16.84
CA TRP A 149 -10.06 12.03 -16.89
C TRP A 149 -8.89 11.60 -17.75
N TYR A 150 -8.61 12.33 -18.81
CA TYR A 150 -7.45 12.10 -19.66
C TYR A 150 -6.13 12.61 -19.05
N GLU A 151 -6.15 13.44 -18.00
CA GLU A 151 -4.96 13.88 -17.28
C GLU A 151 -4.63 12.95 -16.10
N TRP A 152 -5.59 12.63 -15.23
CA TRP A 152 -5.29 11.85 -14.03
C TRP A 152 -5.10 10.36 -14.31
N ILE A 153 -5.74 9.77 -15.33
CA ILE A 153 -5.57 8.34 -15.64
C ILE A 153 -4.11 8.01 -16.02
N PRO A 154 -3.47 8.74 -16.96
CA PRO A 154 -2.05 8.51 -17.27
C PRO A 154 -1.13 8.76 -16.08
N VAL A 155 -1.39 9.80 -15.28
CA VAL A 155 -0.60 10.11 -14.08
C VAL A 155 -0.70 9.00 -13.05
N LEU A 156 -1.91 8.50 -12.80
CA LEU A 156 -2.13 7.38 -11.89
C LEU A 156 -1.43 6.12 -12.41
N LEU A 157 -1.53 5.82 -13.70
CA LEU A 157 -0.84 4.68 -14.30
C LEU A 157 0.69 4.82 -14.19
N ALA A 158 1.24 6.00 -14.47
CA ALA A 158 2.66 6.29 -14.31
C ALA A 158 3.12 6.15 -12.86
N TYR A 159 2.32 6.64 -11.89
CA TYR A 159 2.57 6.45 -10.47
C TYR A 159 2.73 4.96 -10.12
N ASN A 160 1.79 4.12 -10.56
CA ASN A 160 1.81 2.69 -10.26
C ASN A 160 3.00 1.97 -10.91
N ILE A 161 3.43 2.42 -12.10
CA ILE A 161 4.64 1.89 -12.75
C ILE A 161 5.88 2.27 -11.96
N ILE A 162 5.99 3.53 -11.53
CA ILE A 162 7.13 3.98 -10.71
C ILE A 162 7.19 3.18 -9.41
N MET A 163 6.06 2.94 -8.76
CA MET A 163 5.97 2.16 -7.51
C MET A 163 6.65 0.78 -7.61
N ILE A 164 6.53 0.07 -8.75
CA ILE A 164 7.16 -1.25 -8.93
C ILE A 164 8.59 -1.19 -9.51
N LEU A 165 9.13 0.00 -9.75
CA LEU A 165 10.43 0.19 -10.37
C LEU A 165 11.56 -0.42 -9.55
N LEU A 166 11.56 -0.23 -8.23
CA LEU A 166 12.61 -0.77 -7.36
C LEU A 166 12.62 -2.31 -7.32
N PRO A 167 11.47 -3.01 -7.19
CA PRO A 167 11.39 -4.46 -7.40
C PRO A 167 11.95 -4.94 -8.75
N ILE A 168 11.63 -4.24 -9.84
CA ILE A 168 12.14 -4.57 -11.18
C ILE A 168 13.67 -4.40 -11.22
N LEU A 169 14.17 -3.30 -10.65
CA LEU A 169 15.60 -2.99 -10.62
C LEU A 169 16.36 -4.02 -9.79
N LEU A 170 15.83 -4.45 -8.64
CA LEU A 170 16.40 -5.54 -7.84
C LEU A 170 16.47 -6.84 -8.63
N TYR A 171 15.43 -7.19 -9.38
CA TYR A 171 15.42 -8.38 -10.22
C TYR A 171 16.42 -8.29 -11.38
N ALA A 172 16.53 -7.14 -12.03
CA ALA A 172 17.52 -6.90 -13.08
C ALA A 172 18.95 -7.00 -12.54
N LEU A 173 19.21 -6.41 -11.37
CA LEU A 173 20.51 -6.49 -10.69
C LEU A 173 20.83 -7.94 -10.32
N TYR A 174 19.83 -8.73 -9.91
CA TYR A 174 20.00 -10.16 -9.61
C TYR A 174 20.38 -10.99 -10.85
N ILE A 175 19.79 -10.69 -12.01
CA ILE A 175 20.20 -11.35 -13.26
C ILE A 175 21.65 -10.98 -13.61
N TRP A 176 22.05 -9.72 -13.36
CA TRP A 176 23.37 -9.22 -13.76
C TRP A 176 24.51 -9.68 -12.84
N VAL A 177 24.30 -9.63 -11.52
CA VAL A 177 25.30 -9.99 -10.49
C VAL A 177 25.24 -11.47 -10.12
N GLY A 178 24.10 -12.14 -10.38
CA GLY A 178 23.93 -13.58 -10.14
C GLY A 178 24.00 -13.95 -8.66
N SER A 179 24.75 -15.00 -8.33
CA SER A 179 24.82 -15.57 -6.97
C SER A 179 25.46 -14.64 -5.93
N GLY A 180 26.23 -13.62 -6.36
CA GLY A 180 26.82 -12.61 -5.46
C GLY A 180 25.78 -11.81 -4.69
N MET A 181 24.54 -11.76 -5.17
CA MET A 181 23.43 -11.06 -4.53
C MET A 181 22.71 -11.85 -3.44
N GLN A 182 22.99 -13.13 -3.25
CA GLN A 182 22.28 -13.93 -2.25
C GLN A 182 22.49 -13.40 -0.83
N LYS A 183 23.74 -13.11 -0.45
CA LYS A 183 24.09 -12.57 0.88
C LYS A 183 23.44 -11.22 1.20
N PRO A 184 23.50 -10.18 0.33
CA PRO A 184 22.83 -8.91 0.62
C PRO A 184 21.29 -9.05 0.63
N LEU A 185 20.70 -9.94 -0.17
CA LEU A 185 19.26 -10.19 -0.13
C LEU A 185 18.82 -10.88 1.16
N GLU A 186 19.61 -11.83 1.68
CA GLU A 186 19.35 -12.46 2.97
C GLU A 186 19.41 -11.43 4.12
N TYR A 187 20.36 -10.50 4.07
CA TYR A 187 20.44 -9.40 5.03
C TYR A 187 19.22 -8.49 4.96
N LEU A 188 18.80 -8.11 3.74
CA LEU A 188 17.58 -7.32 3.54
C LEU A 188 16.34 -8.07 4.05
N GLN A 189 16.22 -9.37 3.78
CA GLN A 189 15.11 -10.19 4.26
C GLN A 189 15.05 -10.23 5.79
N GLN A 190 16.20 -10.37 6.46
CA GLN A 190 16.27 -10.33 7.92
C GLN A 190 15.89 -8.95 8.45
N TYR A 191 16.36 -7.87 7.84
CA TYR A 191 16.01 -6.50 8.21
C TYR A 191 14.50 -6.24 8.11
N PHE A 192 13.87 -6.57 6.98
CA PHE A 192 12.42 -6.40 6.81
C PHE A 192 11.59 -7.29 7.75
N SER A 193 12.08 -8.50 8.05
CA SER A 193 11.41 -9.42 8.99
C SER A 193 11.49 -8.97 10.46
N GLN A 194 12.49 -8.16 10.81
CA GLN A 194 12.71 -7.68 12.18
C GLN A 194 12.10 -6.28 12.41
N ASN A 195 12.08 -5.42 11.39
CA ASN A 195 11.69 -4.01 11.51
C ASN A 195 10.23 -3.71 11.15
N THR A 196 9.43 -4.71 10.78
CA THR A 196 7.98 -4.59 10.55
C THR A 196 7.17 -4.68 11.85
N SER A 197 7.82 -4.45 12.99
CA SER A 197 7.18 -4.39 14.29
C SER A 197 6.36 -3.11 14.45
N SER A 198 5.03 -3.29 14.48
CA SER A 198 4.02 -2.35 14.99
C SER A 198 3.47 -1.27 14.05
N VAL A 199 3.56 -1.44 12.72
CA VAL A 199 2.84 -0.56 11.78
C VAL A 199 1.32 -0.59 12.04
N THR A 200 0.76 -1.76 12.33
CA THR A 200 -0.68 -1.93 12.62
C THR A 200 -1.12 -1.17 13.87
N SER A 201 -0.31 -1.17 14.92
CA SER A 201 -0.58 -0.41 16.15
C SER A 201 -0.53 1.08 15.85
N TRP A 202 0.50 1.56 15.15
CA TRP A 202 0.63 2.98 14.81
C TRP A 202 -0.50 3.48 13.91
N VAL A 203 -0.90 2.69 12.90
CA VAL A 203 -2.07 2.99 12.06
C VAL A 203 -3.36 3.04 12.88
N MET A 204 -3.62 2.06 13.75
CA MET A 204 -4.79 2.09 14.64
C MET A 204 -4.78 3.31 15.58
N CYS A 205 -3.60 3.73 16.06
CA CYS A 205 -3.45 4.91 16.90
C CYS A 205 -3.82 6.19 16.14
N ILE A 206 -3.24 6.37 14.94
CA ILE A 206 -3.51 7.56 14.11
C ILE A 206 -4.97 7.59 13.68
N VAL A 207 -5.50 6.49 13.16
CA VAL A 207 -6.90 6.41 12.72
C VAL A 207 -7.83 6.67 13.91
N GLY A 208 -7.55 6.09 15.08
CA GLY A 208 -8.30 6.35 16.31
C GLY A 208 -8.32 7.83 16.69
N LEU A 209 -7.16 8.49 16.69
CA LEU A 209 -7.05 9.93 16.96
C LEU A 209 -7.79 10.79 15.94
N VAL A 210 -7.65 10.48 14.64
CA VAL A 210 -8.34 11.22 13.56
C VAL A 210 -9.85 11.13 13.73
N LEU A 211 -10.39 9.94 14.03
CA LEU A 211 -11.83 9.76 14.28
C LEU A 211 -12.32 10.53 15.51
N ILE A 212 -11.53 10.55 16.59
CA ILE A 212 -11.82 11.33 17.80
C ILE A 212 -11.88 12.82 17.45
N PHE A 213 -10.82 13.39 16.89
CA PHE A 213 -10.78 14.83 16.60
C PHE A 213 -11.87 15.26 15.63
N TYR A 214 -12.11 14.46 14.60
CA TYR A 214 -13.13 14.78 13.60
C TYR A 214 -14.56 14.70 14.16
N SER A 215 -14.83 13.81 15.12
CA SER A 215 -16.17 13.69 15.72
C SER A 215 -16.44 14.70 16.82
N VAL A 216 -15.40 15.18 17.53
CA VAL A 216 -15.52 16.15 18.63
C VAL A 216 -16.23 17.43 18.20
N ASP A 217 -16.01 17.89 16.97
CA ASP A 217 -16.66 19.11 16.45
C ASP A 217 -18.19 18.95 16.27
N TYR A 218 -18.71 17.72 16.32
CA TYR A 218 -20.12 17.38 16.04
C TYR A 218 -20.87 16.72 17.24
N LEU A 219 -20.24 16.61 18.42
CA LEU A 219 -20.87 16.09 19.65
C LEU A 219 -21.79 17.16 20.28
#